data_AF-A0A315WUS8-F1
#
_entry.id   AF-A0A315WUS8-F1
#
_cell.length_a   1.000
_cell.length_b   1.000
_cell.length_c   1.000
_cell.angle_alpha   90.00
_cell.angle_beta   90.00
_cell.angle_gamma   90.00
#
_symmetry.space_group_name_H-M   'P 1'
#
loop_
_entity.id
_entity.type
_entity.pdbx_description
1 polymer ?
#
loop_
_entity_poly.entity_id
_entity_poly.type
_entity_poly.pdbx_seq_one_letter_code
_entity_poly.pdbx_strand_id
1 'polypeptide(L)'
;MTDSVQAPVGLFPLSYVIGTDAAGAQRLLLDLLVYTPERTVNGHAHITQAINPPLDLQLSAWGSYSYLTVVPVSQGKILITAQGNHGGPTANSIVAFKLHLVVDNDWKTGVASYQYLNNGQWVSVNQVPAKLDSSRIQEAGTVDKQARLHAATQEAAIAGGNLVALRALAGGDAGQALSNAIDSTKTASGKAGKSSRA
;
A
#
# COMPACT_ATOMS: atom_id res chain seq x y z
N MET A 1 30.67 14.42 4.72
CA MET A 1 30.48 13.29 3.79
C MET A 1 29.95 12.12 4.58
N THR A 2 28.62 11.99 4.65
CA THR A 2 27.90 10.82 5.19
C THR A 2 26.51 10.88 4.58
N ASP A 3 26.41 10.52 3.30
CA ASP A 3 25.12 10.12 2.74
C ASP A 3 24.83 8.72 3.30
N SER A 4 24.30 8.70 4.52
CA SER A 4 23.66 7.52 5.06
C SER A 4 22.53 7.14 4.12
N VAL A 5 22.72 6.05 3.38
CA VAL A 5 21.67 5.36 2.63
C VAL A 5 20.68 4.81 3.66
N GLN A 6 19.81 5.69 4.15
CA GLN A 6 18.77 5.36 5.11
C GLN A 6 17.66 4.67 4.31
N ALA A 7 17.66 3.33 4.31
CA ALA A 7 16.50 2.60 3.83
C ALA A 7 15.26 3.11 4.61
N PRO A 8 14.13 3.37 3.95
CA PRO A 8 12.93 3.82 4.63
C PRO A 8 12.59 2.81 5.74
N VAL A 9 12.55 3.26 7.00
CA VAL A 9 12.26 2.37 8.13
C VAL A 9 10.74 2.27 8.28
N GLY A 10 10.21 1.05 8.23
CA GLY A 10 8.80 0.77 8.47
C GLY A 10 8.13 0.03 7.31
N LEU A 11 6.92 0.46 7.00
CA LEU A 11 6.07 -0.11 5.97
C LEU A 11 5.94 0.90 4.83
N PHE A 12 6.34 0.55 3.62
CA PHE A 12 6.21 1.44 2.47
C PHE A 12 5.82 0.69 1.19
N PRO A 13 4.96 1.30 0.35
CA PRO A 13 4.58 0.72 -0.93
C PRO A 13 5.64 0.97 -2.00
N LEU A 14 5.75 0.05 -2.94
CA LEU A 14 6.52 0.16 -4.17
C LEU A 14 5.67 -0.35 -5.33
N SER A 15 5.71 0.31 -6.48
CA SER A 15 5.05 -0.17 -7.69
C SER A 15 6.08 -0.20 -8.81
N TYR A 16 6.33 -1.37 -9.39
CA TYR A 16 7.26 -1.54 -10.49
C TYR A 16 6.53 -1.86 -11.78
N VAL A 17 6.98 -1.21 -12.85
CA VAL A 17 6.68 -1.59 -14.23
C VAL A 17 7.90 -2.34 -14.75
N ILE A 18 7.68 -3.61 -15.11
CA ILE A 18 8.70 -4.53 -15.56
C ILE A 18 8.35 -4.96 -16.99
N GLY A 19 9.27 -4.73 -17.92
CA GLY A 19 9.06 -5.05 -19.33
C GLY A 19 9.97 -4.25 -20.25
N THR A 20 9.87 -4.50 -21.55
CA THR A 20 10.69 -3.85 -22.58
C THR A 20 10.04 -2.60 -23.19
N ASP A 21 8.85 -2.21 -22.69
CA ASP A 21 8.01 -1.12 -23.24
C ASP A 21 7.65 -1.28 -24.73
N ALA A 22 7.94 -2.44 -25.34
CA ALA A 22 7.62 -2.72 -26.74
C ALA A 22 6.13 -3.01 -26.92
N ALA A 23 5.54 -2.50 -28.00
CA ALA A 23 4.12 -2.70 -28.30
C ALA A 23 3.79 -4.20 -28.40
N GLY A 24 2.83 -4.65 -27.59
CA GLY A 24 2.40 -6.05 -27.53
C GLY A 24 3.26 -6.97 -26.66
N ALA A 25 4.44 -6.54 -26.22
CA ALA A 25 5.29 -7.35 -25.35
C ALA A 25 4.65 -7.59 -23.98
N GLN A 26 5.14 -8.62 -23.29
CA GLN A 26 4.73 -8.93 -21.93
C GLN A 26 5.12 -7.79 -21.00
N ARG A 27 4.17 -7.40 -20.14
CA ARG A 27 4.37 -6.40 -19.10
C ARG A 27 3.94 -6.96 -17.77
N LEU A 28 4.83 -6.89 -16.79
CA LEU A 28 4.56 -7.22 -15.40
C LEU A 28 4.43 -5.90 -14.62
N LEU A 29 3.26 -5.68 -14.05
CA LEU A 29 3.01 -4.67 -13.04
C LEU A 29 3.14 -5.34 -11.67
N LEU A 30 4.04 -4.86 -10.84
CA LEU A 30 4.35 -5.46 -9.56
C LEU A 30 4.16 -4.42 -8.45
N ASP A 31 3.06 -4.56 -7.71
CA ASP A 31 2.71 -3.72 -6.59
C ASP A 31 3.12 -4.44 -5.31
N LEU A 32 4.08 -3.90 -4.57
CA LEU A 32 4.65 -4.48 -3.37
C LEU A 32 4.45 -3.55 -2.18
N LEU A 33 4.36 -4.16 -1.02
CA LEU A 33 4.41 -3.54 0.29
C LEU A 33 5.60 -4.14 1.02
N VAL A 34 6.60 -3.29 1.28
CA VAL A 34 7.84 -3.69 1.94
C VAL A 34 7.70 -3.49 3.43
N TYR A 35 7.96 -4.54 4.20
CA TYR A 35 8.01 -4.48 5.65
C TYR A 35 9.44 -4.67 6.14
N THR A 36 10.09 -3.58 6.54
CA THR A 36 11.52 -3.60 6.85
C THR A 36 11.94 -4.37 8.09
N PRO A 37 11.17 -4.42 9.19
CA PRO A 37 11.59 -5.15 10.39
C PRO A 37 11.85 -6.63 10.13
N GLU A 38 11.03 -7.27 9.29
CA GLU A 38 11.16 -8.70 8.95
C GLU A 38 11.77 -8.94 7.56
N ARG A 39 12.10 -7.89 6.82
CA ARG A 39 12.59 -7.95 5.44
C ARG A 39 11.67 -8.73 4.49
N THR A 40 10.36 -8.62 4.71
CA THR A 40 9.35 -9.30 3.91
C THR A 40 8.72 -8.35 2.90
N VAL A 41 8.24 -8.91 1.80
CA VAL A 41 7.46 -8.18 0.80
C VAL A 41 6.17 -8.94 0.53
N ASN A 42 5.07 -8.22 0.40
CA ASN A 42 3.77 -8.76 0.05
C ASN A 42 3.07 -7.84 -0.95
N GLY A 43 2.24 -8.37 -1.83
CA GLY A 43 1.52 -7.53 -2.77
C GLY A 43 0.88 -8.30 -3.92
N HIS A 44 0.87 -7.69 -5.10
CA HIS A 44 0.17 -8.18 -6.26
C HIS A 44 1.05 -8.11 -7.52
N ALA A 45 1.03 -9.17 -8.30
CA ALA A 45 1.67 -9.25 -9.61
C ALA A 45 0.59 -9.36 -10.68
N HIS A 46 0.62 -8.45 -11.65
CA HIS A 46 -0.29 -8.44 -12.79
C HIS A 46 0.52 -8.51 -14.08
N ILE A 47 0.44 -9.65 -14.76
CA ILE A 47 1.13 -9.90 -16.02
C ILE A 47 0.13 -9.76 -17.15
N THR A 48 0.46 -8.92 -18.12
CA THR A 48 -0.38 -8.65 -19.30
C THR A 48 0.42 -8.82 -20.59
N GLN A 49 -0.25 -9.27 -21.64
CA GLN A 49 0.29 -9.33 -23.00
C GLN A 49 -0.86 -9.08 -23.98
N ALA A 50 -0.70 -8.09 -24.86
CA ALA A 50 -1.78 -7.70 -25.76
C ALA A 50 -1.85 -8.54 -27.05
N ILE A 51 -0.72 -9.09 -27.52
CA ILE A 51 -0.65 -9.85 -28.78
C ILE A 51 -0.56 -11.36 -28.53
N ASN A 52 -0.92 -12.15 -29.55
CA ASN A 52 -1.13 -13.59 -29.51
C ASN A 52 0.01 -14.42 -28.83
N PRO A 53 -0.30 -15.26 -27.82
CA PRO A 53 -1.58 -15.36 -27.15
C PRO A 53 -1.76 -14.20 -26.16
N PRO A 54 -2.95 -13.55 -26.13
CA PRO A 54 -3.24 -12.56 -25.10
C PRO A 54 -3.15 -13.20 -23.72
N LEU A 55 -2.58 -12.47 -22.77
CA LEU A 55 -2.39 -12.92 -21.40
C LEU A 55 -2.89 -11.84 -20.46
N ASP A 56 -3.66 -12.26 -19.46
CA ASP A 56 -4.03 -11.46 -18.31
C ASP A 56 -3.98 -12.38 -17.07
N LEU A 57 -2.97 -12.19 -16.24
CA LEU A 57 -2.70 -13.04 -15.09
C LEU A 57 -2.48 -12.18 -13.85
N GLN A 58 -3.35 -12.37 -12.86
CA GLN A 58 -3.34 -11.64 -11.60
C GLN A 58 -3.05 -12.60 -10.45
N LEU A 59 -2.02 -12.29 -9.66
CA LEU A 59 -1.51 -13.17 -8.62
C LEU A 59 -1.19 -12.36 -7.36
N SER A 60 -1.46 -12.95 -6.21
CA SER A 60 -0.93 -12.43 -4.95
C SER A 60 0.54 -12.86 -4.85
N ALA A 61 1.44 -11.89 -4.64
CA ALA A 61 2.86 -12.10 -4.57
C ALA A 61 3.37 -11.90 -3.14
N TRP A 62 4.29 -12.75 -2.69
CA TRP A 62 4.94 -12.62 -1.39
C TRP A 62 6.38 -13.12 -1.46
N GLY A 63 7.21 -12.66 -0.53
CA GLY A 63 8.60 -13.06 -0.46
C GLY A 63 9.41 -12.21 0.50
N SER A 64 10.68 -12.02 0.16
CA SER A 64 11.63 -11.29 0.98
C SER A 64 12.60 -10.48 0.13
N TYR A 65 13.32 -9.58 0.78
CA TYR A 65 14.40 -8.83 0.14
C TYR A 65 15.70 -8.93 0.94
N SER A 66 16.83 -8.82 0.24
CA SER A 66 18.16 -8.81 0.82
C SER A 66 19.03 -7.72 0.19
N TYR A 67 19.95 -7.18 0.97
CA TYR A 67 20.95 -6.24 0.48
C TYR A 67 22.18 -7.01 0.02
N LEU A 68 22.53 -6.85 -1.25
CA LEU A 68 23.77 -7.33 -1.85
C LEU A 68 24.83 -6.24 -1.68
N THR A 69 25.68 -6.41 -0.67
CA THR A 69 26.82 -5.52 -0.45
C THR A 69 27.94 -5.89 -1.40
N VAL A 70 28.21 -5.03 -2.39
CA VAL A 70 29.39 -5.14 -3.25
C VAL A 70 30.43 -4.11 -2.82
N VAL A 71 31.70 -4.36 -3.10
CA VAL A 71 32.80 -3.41 -2.89
C VAL A 71 33.10 -2.78 -4.25
N PRO A 72 32.95 -1.45 -4.42
CA PRO A 72 32.66 -0.42 -3.41
C PRO A 72 31.18 -0.35 -2.98
N VAL A 73 30.95 0.02 -1.72
CA VAL A 73 29.62 0.05 -1.06
C VAL A 73 28.59 0.91 -1.82
N SER A 74 29.04 1.91 -2.57
CA SER A 74 28.21 2.76 -3.42
C SER A 74 27.47 2.01 -4.54
N GLN A 75 27.91 0.81 -4.89
CA GLN A 75 27.30 -0.02 -5.93
C GLN A 75 26.38 -1.12 -5.38
N GLY A 76 26.08 -1.10 -4.08
CA GLY A 76 25.15 -2.04 -3.46
C GLY A 76 23.86 -2.20 -4.26
N LYS A 77 23.34 -3.42 -4.29
CA LYS A 77 22.08 -3.77 -4.94
C LYS A 77 21.13 -4.37 -3.92
N ILE A 78 19.85 -4.36 -4.24
CA ILE A 78 18.81 -4.99 -3.44
C ILE A 78 18.21 -6.11 -4.28
N LEU A 79 18.25 -7.33 -3.75
CA LEU A 79 17.59 -8.47 -4.37
C LEU A 79 16.25 -8.68 -3.70
N ILE A 80 15.18 -8.57 -4.47
CA ILE A 80 13.82 -8.94 -4.10
C ILE A 80 13.54 -10.29 -4.72
N THR A 81 13.20 -11.27 -3.88
CA THR A 81 12.75 -12.59 -4.33
C THR A 81 11.31 -12.76 -3.92
N ALA A 82 10.44 -13.02 -4.90
CA ALA A 82 9.02 -13.21 -4.66
C ALA A 82 8.48 -14.42 -5.43
N GLN A 83 7.39 -14.96 -4.93
CA GLN A 83 6.60 -16.00 -5.56
C GLN A 83 5.13 -15.67 -5.41
N GLY A 84 4.29 -16.25 -6.26
CA GLY A 84 2.86 -15.92 -6.25
C GLY A 84 1.95 -17.05 -6.70
N ASN A 85 0.71 -16.99 -6.23
CA ASN A 85 -0.40 -17.87 -6.60
C ASN A 85 -1.72 -17.08 -6.58
N HIS A 86 -2.82 -17.78 -6.85
CA HIS A 86 -4.16 -17.25 -6.61
C HIS A 86 -4.52 -17.44 -5.13
N GLY A 87 -4.50 -16.35 -4.34
CA GLY A 87 -4.99 -16.32 -2.96
C GLY A 87 -3.93 -16.12 -1.87
N GLY A 88 -2.65 -16.07 -2.21
CA GLY A 88 -1.56 -15.78 -1.28
C GLY A 88 -0.93 -17.00 -0.59
N PRO A 89 -0.05 -16.77 0.40
CA PRO A 89 0.81 -17.81 0.98
C PRO A 89 0.06 -18.94 1.70
N THR A 90 -1.15 -18.69 2.18
CA THR A 90 -1.98 -19.67 2.90
C THR A 90 -3.01 -20.37 2.02
N ALA A 91 -3.13 -19.98 0.75
CA ALA A 91 -4.10 -20.56 -0.16
C ALA A 91 -3.63 -21.94 -0.66
N ASN A 92 -4.59 -22.87 -0.83
CA ASN A 92 -4.34 -24.17 -1.45
C ASN A 92 -4.30 -24.05 -2.98
N SER A 93 -3.40 -23.22 -3.49
CA SER A 93 -3.23 -22.94 -4.91
C SER A 93 -1.76 -23.08 -5.28
N ILE A 94 -1.50 -23.63 -6.46
CA ILE A 94 -0.13 -23.84 -6.95
C ILE A 94 0.60 -22.51 -7.10
N VAL A 95 1.90 -22.51 -6.80
CA VAL A 95 2.76 -21.38 -7.12
C VAL A 95 2.85 -21.27 -8.64
N ALA A 96 2.27 -20.20 -9.17
CA ALA A 96 2.17 -19.93 -10.60
C ALA A 96 3.07 -18.76 -11.04
N PHE A 97 3.86 -18.19 -10.13
CA PHE A 97 4.77 -17.09 -10.39
C PHE A 97 6.00 -17.13 -9.50
N LYS A 98 7.15 -16.75 -10.07
CA LYS A 98 8.44 -16.59 -9.39
C LYS A 98 9.15 -15.36 -9.95
N LEU A 99 9.82 -14.61 -9.09
CA LEU A 99 10.48 -13.36 -9.43
C LEU A 99 11.81 -13.25 -8.70
N HIS A 100 12.82 -12.82 -9.43
CA HIS A 100 14.05 -12.24 -8.92
C HIS A 100 14.20 -10.84 -9.52
N LEU A 101 14.09 -9.82 -8.67
CA LEU A 101 14.22 -8.43 -9.05
C LEU A 101 15.45 -7.85 -8.34
N VAL A 102 16.43 -7.41 -9.11
CA VAL A 102 17.62 -6.73 -8.61
C VAL A 102 17.46 -5.24 -8.88
N VAL A 103 17.34 -4.44 -7.82
CA VAL A 103 17.24 -2.97 -7.91
C VAL A 103 18.47 -2.31 -7.33
N ASP A 104 18.68 -1.06 -7.73
CA ASP A 104 19.67 -0.19 -7.14
C ASP A 104 19.30 0.16 -5.68
N ASN A 105 20.28 0.62 -4.91
CA ASN A 105 20.08 1.01 -3.50
C ASN A 105 19.01 2.11 -3.30
N ASP A 106 18.61 2.81 -4.36
CA ASP A 106 17.56 3.83 -4.33
C ASP A 106 16.15 3.28 -4.54
N TRP A 107 16.01 1.96 -4.78
CA TRP A 107 14.77 1.25 -5.09
C TRP A 107 14.08 1.68 -6.40
N LYS A 108 14.70 2.52 -7.24
CA LYS A 108 14.01 3.11 -8.40
C LYS A 108 14.14 2.29 -9.66
N THR A 109 15.35 1.82 -9.95
CA THR A 109 15.67 1.15 -11.21
C THR A 109 16.30 -0.21 -10.94
N GLY A 110 16.11 -1.12 -11.89
CA GLY A 110 16.66 -2.46 -11.76
C GLY A 110 16.41 -3.35 -12.96
N VAL A 111 16.69 -4.62 -12.76
CA VAL A 111 16.49 -5.69 -13.73
C VAL A 111 15.76 -6.83 -13.05
N ALA A 112 14.72 -7.33 -13.70
CA ALA A 112 13.93 -8.45 -13.23
C ALA A 112 14.12 -9.68 -14.12
N SER A 113 14.08 -10.85 -13.50
CA SER A 113 13.85 -12.11 -14.18
C SER A 113 12.69 -12.80 -13.47
N TYR A 114 11.68 -13.21 -14.22
CA TYR A 114 10.49 -13.82 -13.65
C TYR A 114 10.01 -14.99 -14.50
N GLN A 115 9.29 -15.88 -13.85
CA GLN A 115 8.67 -17.03 -14.47
C GLN A 115 7.21 -17.06 -14.06
N TYR A 116 6.35 -17.44 -14.98
CA TYR A 116 4.93 -17.65 -14.70
C TYR A 116 4.41 -18.87 -15.43
N LEU A 117 3.38 -19.48 -14.86
CA LEU A 117 2.72 -20.63 -15.45
C LEU A 117 1.63 -20.15 -16.41
N ASN A 118 1.75 -20.50 -17.68
CA ASN A 118 0.75 -20.24 -18.71
C ASN A 118 0.33 -21.57 -19.35
N ASN A 119 -0.96 -21.92 -19.26
CA ASN A 119 -1.50 -23.17 -19.81
C ASN A 119 -0.69 -24.43 -19.42
N GLY A 120 -0.21 -24.49 -18.18
CA GLY A 120 0.59 -25.61 -17.67
C GLY A 120 2.07 -25.60 -18.09
N GLN A 121 2.52 -24.61 -18.85
CA GLN A 121 3.92 -24.43 -19.23
C GLN A 121 4.55 -23.23 -18.52
N TRP A 122 5.77 -23.38 -18.04
CA TRP A 122 6.53 -22.27 -17.46
C TRP A 122 7.10 -21.40 -18.56
N VAL A 123 6.72 -20.14 -18.56
CA VAL A 123 7.30 -19.11 -19.43
C VAL A 123 8.31 -18.33 -18.60
N SER A 124 9.54 -18.22 -19.11
CA SER A 124 10.62 -17.46 -18.46
C SER A 124 10.89 -16.18 -19.21
N VAL A 125 10.91 -15.07 -18.48
CA VAL A 125 11.29 -13.75 -18.98
C VAL A 125 12.51 -13.31 -18.20
N ASN A 126 13.64 -13.15 -18.89
CA ASN A 126 14.94 -12.94 -18.26
C ASN A 126 15.48 -11.55 -18.57
N GLN A 127 16.10 -10.95 -17.56
CA GLN A 127 16.87 -9.72 -17.68
C GLN A 127 16.11 -8.55 -18.32
N VAL A 128 14.85 -8.35 -17.91
CA VAL A 128 14.04 -7.24 -18.38
C VAL A 128 14.16 -6.02 -17.46
N PRO A 129 14.16 -4.79 -18.00
CA PRO A 129 14.21 -3.59 -17.19
C PRO A 129 13.03 -3.49 -16.22
N ALA A 130 13.31 -3.03 -15.01
CA ALA A 130 12.34 -2.71 -13.97
C ALA A 130 12.46 -1.22 -13.61
N LYS A 131 11.34 -0.50 -13.63
CA LYS A 131 11.27 0.92 -13.27
C LYS A 131 10.19 1.13 -12.24
N LEU A 132 10.51 1.88 -11.19
CA LEU A 132 9.54 2.32 -10.20
C LEU A 132 8.57 3.31 -10.85
N ASP A 133 7.27 3.06 -10.67
CA ASP A 133 6.19 3.92 -11.12
C ASP A 133 5.54 4.59 -9.91
N SER A 134 6.01 5.79 -9.61
CA SER A 134 5.49 6.59 -8.49
C SER A 134 4.06 7.09 -8.72
N SER A 135 3.54 7.10 -9.96
CA SER A 135 2.17 7.55 -10.24
C SER A 135 1.12 6.56 -9.75
N ARG A 136 1.50 5.29 -9.58
CA ARG A 136 0.62 4.21 -9.10
C ARG A 136 0.55 4.13 -7.58
N ILE A 137 1.47 4.79 -6.89
CA ILE A 137 1.40 4.95 -5.44
C ILE A 137 0.58 6.19 -5.18
N GLN A 138 -0.71 6.00 -4.86
CA GLN A 138 -1.49 7.07 -4.27
C GLN A 138 -0.90 7.33 -2.89
N GLU A 139 -0.15 8.41 -2.72
CA GLU A 139 0.10 8.92 -1.38
C GLU A 139 -1.27 9.07 -0.72
N ALA A 140 -1.41 8.58 0.52
CA ALA A 140 -2.60 8.88 1.30
C ALA A 140 -2.66 10.40 1.35
N GLY A 141 -3.50 11.00 0.50
CA GLY A 141 -3.54 12.45 0.29
C GLY A 141 -3.61 13.11 1.65
N THR A 142 -2.99 14.27 1.81
CA THR A 142 -2.99 15.00 3.07
C THR A 142 -4.40 15.06 3.61
N VAL A 143 -4.72 14.15 4.54
CA VAL A 143 -6.01 14.16 5.20
C VAL A 143 -5.95 15.43 6.00
N ASP A 144 -6.69 16.44 5.58
CA ASP A 144 -6.88 17.64 6.38
C ASP A 144 -7.62 17.21 7.64
N LYS A 145 -6.81 16.85 8.66
CA LYS A 145 -7.28 16.34 9.94
C LYS A 145 -8.20 17.37 10.59
N GLN A 146 -7.93 18.66 10.37
CA GLN A 146 -8.78 19.75 10.81
C GLN A 146 -10.13 19.67 10.09
N ALA A 147 -10.17 19.67 8.77
CA ALA A 147 -11.45 19.61 8.03
C ALA A 147 -12.30 18.38 8.41
N ARG A 148 -11.66 17.22 8.60
CA ARG A 148 -12.33 15.99 9.05
C ARG A 148 -12.89 16.12 10.47
N LEU A 149 -12.12 16.70 11.40
CA LEU A 149 -12.54 16.92 12.77
C LEU A 149 -13.68 17.94 12.85
N HIS A 150 -13.60 19.03 12.08
CA HIS A 150 -14.64 20.04 11.98
C HIS A 150 -15.96 19.43 11.45
N ALA A 151 -15.91 18.65 10.38
CA ALA A 151 -17.10 18.00 9.81
C ALA A 151 -17.74 17.01 10.79
N ALA A 152 -16.95 16.15 11.43
CA ALA A 152 -17.45 15.20 12.43
C ALA A 152 -18.09 15.91 13.65
N THR A 153 -17.49 17.02 14.09
CA THR A 153 -18.02 17.81 15.20
C THR A 153 -19.33 18.51 14.83
N GLN A 154 -19.44 19.00 13.59
CA GLN A 154 -20.68 19.58 13.08
C GLN A 154 -21.81 18.55 13.03
N GLU A 155 -21.53 17.37 12.50
CA GLU A 155 -22.51 16.28 12.41
C GLU A 155 -22.99 15.84 13.80
N ALA A 156 -22.07 15.68 14.76
CA ALA A 156 -22.42 15.36 16.15
C ALA A 156 -23.25 16.46 16.82
N ALA A 157 -22.93 17.74 16.58
CA ALA A 157 -23.67 18.86 17.15
C ALA A 157 -25.07 19.00 16.55
N ILE A 158 -25.24 18.73 15.25
CA ILE A 158 -26.54 18.68 14.58
C ILE A 158 -27.38 17.52 15.13
N ALA A 159 -26.81 16.31 15.17
CA ALA A 159 -27.50 15.12 15.67
C ALA A 159 -27.90 15.26 17.15
N GLY A 160 -27.05 15.89 17.96
CA GLY A 160 -27.31 16.17 19.37
C GLY A 160 -28.15 17.42 19.65
N GLY A 161 -28.52 18.21 18.62
CA GLY A 161 -29.24 19.47 18.78
C GLY A 161 -28.50 20.54 19.59
N ASN A 162 -27.17 20.46 19.70
CA ASN A 162 -26.38 21.34 20.55
C ASN A 162 -25.96 22.63 19.83
N LEU A 163 -26.79 23.66 19.97
CA LEU A 163 -26.58 25.00 19.38
C LEU A 163 -25.32 25.71 19.91
N VAL A 164 -24.87 25.41 21.13
CA VAL A 164 -23.65 26.00 21.72
C VAL A 164 -22.41 25.45 21.02
N ALA A 165 -22.39 24.14 20.75
CA ALA A 165 -21.32 23.49 20.00
C ALA A 165 -21.24 23.99 18.55
N LEU A 166 -22.38 24.24 17.89
CA LEU A 166 -22.41 24.82 16.55
C LEU A 166 -21.84 26.25 16.51
N ARG A 167 -22.13 27.08 17.52
CA ARG A 167 -21.56 28.43 17.63
C ARG A 167 -20.07 28.42 17.90
N ALA A 168 -19.60 27.54 18.78
CA ALA A 168 -18.18 27.37 19.07
C ALA A 168 -17.41 26.90 17.82
N LEU A 169 -18.00 26.00 17.04
CA LEU A 169 -17.43 25.53 15.77
C LEU A 169 -17.33 26.65 14.72
N ALA A 170 -18.35 27.50 14.61
CA ALA A 170 -18.33 28.67 13.72
C ALA A 170 -17.29 29.73 14.15
N GLY A 171 -16.92 29.76 15.44
CA GLY A 171 -15.87 30.61 15.99
C GLY A 171 -14.44 30.06 15.85
N GLY A 172 -14.27 28.85 15.30
CA GLY A 172 -12.96 28.23 15.04
C GLY A 172 -12.44 27.27 16.12
N ASP A 173 -13.20 26.98 17.18
CA ASP A 173 -12.77 26.12 18.28
C ASP A 173 -13.40 24.71 18.22
N ALA A 174 -13.00 23.94 17.20
CA ALA A 174 -13.51 22.58 17.01
C ALA A 174 -13.16 21.63 18.17
N GLY A 175 -12.04 21.86 18.86
CA GLY A 175 -11.58 21.02 19.97
C GLY A 175 -12.53 21.06 21.17
N GLN A 176 -12.92 22.27 21.60
CA GLN A 176 -13.89 22.41 22.70
C GLN A 176 -15.31 21.99 22.30
N ALA A 177 -15.70 22.26 21.05
CA ALA A 177 -17.01 21.86 20.54
C ALA A 177 -17.22 20.34 20.57
N LEU A 178 -16.19 19.56 20.25
CA LEU A 178 -16.25 18.10 20.29
C LEU A 178 -16.39 17.54 21.71
N SER A 179 -15.60 18.05 22.67
CA SER A 179 -15.71 17.64 24.09
C SER A 179 -17.13 17.88 24.61
N ASN A 180 -17.68 19.07 24.32
CA ASN A 180 -19.03 19.43 24.74
C ASN A 180 -20.11 18.55 24.09
N ALA A 181 -19.94 18.15 22.82
CA ALA A 181 -20.86 17.25 22.14
C ALA A 181 -20.84 15.83 22.74
N ILE A 182 -19.65 15.31 23.09
CA ILE A 182 -19.49 14.02 23.76
C ILE A 182 -20.16 14.04 25.13
N ASP A 183 -19.98 15.11 25.91
CA ASP A 183 -20.61 15.25 27.22
C ASP A 183 -22.14 15.40 27.12
N SER A 184 -22.63 16.07 26.08
CA SER A 184 -24.07 16.23 25.80
C SER A 184 -24.74 14.90 25.41
N THR A 185 -24.07 14.05 24.65
CA THR A 185 -24.59 12.72 24.30
C THR A 185 -24.55 11.76 25.49
N LYS A 186 -23.52 11.86 26.35
CA LYS A 186 -23.43 11.09 27.60
C LYS A 186 -24.53 11.44 28.60
N THR A 187 -24.91 12.72 28.69
CA THR A 187 -26.00 13.17 29.57
C THR A 187 -27.39 12.82 29.03
N ALA A 188 -27.58 12.77 27.71
CA ALA A 188 -28.82 12.27 27.08
C ALA A 188 -29.06 10.77 27.35
N SER A 189 -28.01 9.95 27.33
CA SER A 189 -28.11 8.52 27.67
C SER A 189 -28.46 8.25 29.14
N GLY A 190 -28.18 9.19 30.06
CA GLY A 190 -28.46 9.05 31.49
C GLY A 190 -29.91 9.35 31.89
N LYS A 191 -30.69 10.03 31.04
CA LYS A 191 -32.06 10.48 31.37
C LYS A 191 -33.17 9.51 30.95
N ALA A 192 -32.86 8.42 30.24
CA ALA A 192 -33.83 7.39 29.87
C ALA A 192 -34.16 6.38 30.99
N GLY A 193 -33.53 6.50 32.18
CA GLY A 193 -33.62 5.49 33.24
C GLY A 193 -34.50 5.80 34.45
N LYS A 194 -35.14 6.97 34.56
CA LYS A 194 -35.96 7.31 35.75
C LYS A 194 -37.18 8.15 35.41
N SER A 195 -38.27 7.52 34.96
CA SER A 195 -39.64 7.96 35.27
C SER A 195 -40.67 6.95 34.77
N SER A 196 -41.07 6.02 35.64
CA SER A 196 -42.49 5.79 35.92
C SER A 196 -42.58 4.87 37.15
N ARG A 197 -43.17 5.41 38.21
CA ARG A 197 -43.52 4.73 39.46
C ARG A 197 -45.04 4.77 39.53
N ALA A 198 -45.67 3.60 39.58
CA ALA A 198 -46.95 3.35 40.25
C ALA A 198 -47.03 1.84 40.52
#